data_AF-A0A1G7P5E9-F1
#
_entry.id   AF-A0A1G7P5E9-F1
#
_cell.length_a   1.000
_cell.length_b   1.000
_cell.length_c   1.000
_cell.angle_alpha   90.00
_cell.angle_beta   90.00
_cell.angle_gamma   90.00
#
_symmetry.space_group_name_H-M   'P 1'
#
loop_
_entity.id
_entity.type
_entity.pdbx_description
1 polymer ?
#
loop_
_entity_poly.entity_id
_entity_poly.type
_entity_poly.pdbx_seq_one_letter_code
_entity_poly.pdbx_strand_id
1 'polypeptide(L)'
;MRKWRERKPLAMDVDHMRLLHQEAIEQLELLHTALDAMEQATGTMRDNLMEMVENHWHAYLDVMHMITMHDDAMANAMNKYGMKMRDADDLEDADCQFDLSAVLLTFLLLALIRRHRRMYYLWGLRGSPMSDYWKESMAMERDHMANLIAMMQRAL
;
A
#
# COMPACT_ATOMS: atom_id res chain seq x y z
N MET A 1 8.75 -21.22 -34.36
CA MET A 1 8.50 -19.88 -33.78
C MET A 1 7.16 -19.91 -33.03
N ARG A 2 7.18 -19.91 -31.69
CA ARG A 2 5.96 -19.82 -30.87
C ARG A 2 5.47 -18.37 -30.92
N LYS A 3 4.24 -18.14 -31.38
CA LYS A 3 3.57 -16.83 -31.31
C LYS A 3 3.40 -16.47 -29.84
N TRP A 4 4.08 -15.41 -29.41
CA TRP A 4 3.83 -14.79 -28.12
C TRP A 4 2.40 -14.26 -28.18
N ARG A 5 1.48 -14.90 -27.43
CA ARG A 5 0.14 -14.36 -27.25
C ARG A 5 0.31 -13.07 -26.47
N GLU A 6 0.11 -11.93 -27.13
CA GLU A 6 -0.14 -10.66 -26.45
C GLU A 6 -1.23 -10.93 -25.42
N ARG A 7 -0.88 -10.82 -24.13
CA ARG A 7 -1.88 -10.79 -23.05
C ARG A 7 -2.72 -9.56 -23.34
N LYS A 8 -3.95 -9.76 -23.84
CA LYS A 8 -4.93 -8.69 -23.92
C LYS A 8 -4.99 -8.03 -22.54
N PRO A 9 -4.90 -6.70 -22.41
CA PRO A 9 -5.04 -6.06 -21.12
C PRO A 9 -6.38 -6.50 -20.55
N LEU A 10 -6.35 -7.19 -19.41
CA LEU A 10 -7.55 -7.47 -18.65
C LEU A 10 -8.19 -6.11 -18.40
N ALA A 11 -9.41 -5.91 -18.88
CA ALA A 11 -10.15 -4.71 -18.58
C ALA A 11 -10.18 -4.60 -17.05
N MET A 12 -9.48 -3.60 -16.52
CA MET A 12 -9.27 -3.41 -15.10
C MET A 12 -10.63 -3.34 -14.39
N ASP A 13 -10.92 -4.36 -13.58
CA ASP A 13 -12.17 -4.46 -12.83
C ASP A 13 -12.18 -3.42 -11.71
N VAL A 14 -13.12 -2.47 -11.81
CA VAL A 14 -13.24 -1.36 -10.87
C VAL A 14 -13.62 -1.85 -9.47
N ASP A 15 -14.47 -2.87 -9.37
CA ASP A 15 -14.89 -3.40 -8.09
C ASP A 15 -13.74 -4.19 -7.45
N HIS A 16 -12.94 -4.89 -8.25
CA HIS A 16 -11.70 -5.51 -7.78
C HIS A 16 -10.69 -4.47 -7.27
N MET A 17 -10.47 -3.36 -7.99
CA MET A 17 -9.59 -2.28 -7.53
C MET A 17 -10.07 -1.64 -6.23
N ARG A 18 -11.39 -1.47 -6.07
CA ARG A 18 -11.98 -0.98 -4.83
C ARG A 18 -11.79 -1.96 -3.68
N LEU A 19 -11.96 -3.26 -3.93
CA LEU A 19 -11.72 -4.30 -2.94
C LEU A 19 -10.25 -4.28 -2.47
N LEU A 20 -9.29 -4.20 -3.38
CA LEU A 20 -7.87 -4.13 -3.02
C LEU A 20 -7.53 -2.88 -2.20
N HIS A 21 -8.09 -1.71 -2.55
CA HIS A 21 -7.91 -0.51 -1.73
C HIS A 21 -8.60 -0.59 -0.37
N GLN A 22 -9.72 -1.31 -0.25
CA GLN A 22 -10.37 -1.58 1.03
C GLN A 22 -9.52 -2.51 1.90
N GLU A 23 -9.01 -3.59 1.34
CA GLU A 23 -8.08 -4.50 2.03
C GLU A 23 -6.83 -3.76 2.52
N ALA A 24 -6.26 -2.89 1.67
CA ALA A 24 -5.13 -2.05 2.05
C ALA A 24 -5.45 -1.14 3.24
N ILE A 25 -6.67 -0.59 3.32
CA ILE A 25 -7.11 0.22 4.47
C ILE A 25 -7.16 -0.64 5.73
N GLU A 26 -7.75 -1.83 5.64
CA GLU A 26 -7.91 -2.73 6.79
C GLU A 26 -6.55 -3.15 7.36
N GLN A 27 -5.59 -3.53 6.52
CA GLN A 27 -4.23 -3.86 6.97
C GLN A 27 -3.55 -2.67 7.67
N LEU A 28 -3.69 -1.45 7.15
CA LEU A 28 -3.12 -0.26 7.76
C LEU A 28 -3.81 0.14 9.07
N GLU A 29 -5.11 -0.09 9.21
CA GLU A 29 -5.86 0.18 10.45
C GLU A 29 -5.49 -0.82 11.55
N LEU A 30 -5.28 -2.09 11.19
CA LEU A 30 -4.78 -3.11 12.12
C LEU A 30 -3.35 -2.80 12.58
N LEU A 31 -2.48 -2.41 11.66
CA LEU A 31 -1.11 -1.97 11.94
C LEU A 31 -1.10 -0.76 12.88
N HIS A 32 -1.89 0.28 12.58
CA HIS A 32 -2.04 1.45 13.45
C HIS A 32 -2.51 1.07 14.85
N THR A 33 -3.49 0.16 14.95
CA THR A 33 -4.01 -0.30 16.24
C THR A 33 -2.94 -1.03 17.06
N ALA A 34 -2.14 -1.87 16.41
CA ALA A 34 -1.04 -2.58 17.05
C ALA A 34 0.04 -1.61 17.55
N LEU A 35 0.44 -0.62 16.73
CA LEU A 35 1.40 0.41 17.12
C LEU A 35 0.92 1.24 18.33
N ASP A 36 -0.33 1.69 18.32
CA ASP A 36 -0.89 2.45 19.44
C ASP A 36 -0.90 1.61 20.73
N ALA A 37 -1.23 0.32 20.63
CA ALA A 37 -1.21 -0.59 21.78
C ALA A 37 0.22 -0.83 22.30
N MET A 38 1.23 -0.84 21.42
CA MET A 38 2.64 -1.01 21.80
C MET A 38 3.17 0.09 22.70
N GLU A 39 2.63 1.32 22.61
CA GLU A 39 3.03 2.43 23.48
C GLU A 39 2.73 2.14 24.96
N GLN A 40 1.71 1.31 25.23
CA GLN A 40 1.25 0.97 26.58
C GLN A 40 1.72 -0.43 27.03
N ALA A 41 2.24 -1.24 26.12
CA ALA A 41 2.68 -2.60 26.39
C ALA A 41 4.15 -2.67 26.80
N THR A 42 4.49 -3.66 27.64
CA THR A 42 5.86 -3.97 28.05
C THR A 42 6.12 -5.47 28.01
N GLY A 43 7.39 -5.86 27.95
CA GLY A 43 7.81 -7.27 27.90
C GLY A 43 7.26 -8.01 26.68
N THR A 44 6.92 -9.28 26.86
CA THR A 44 6.49 -10.17 25.78
C THR A 44 5.25 -9.69 25.01
N MET A 45 4.38 -8.90 25.65
CA MET A 45 3.22 -8.31 24.96
C MET A 45 3.65 -7.29 23.90
N ARG A 46 4.68 -6.49 24.21
CA ARG A 46 5.23 -5.51 23.28
C ARG A 46 5.90 -6.21 22.09
N ASP A 47 6.62 -7.30 22.36
CA ASP A 47 7.29 -8.09 21.31
C ASP A 47 6.26 -8.75 20.38
N ASN A 48 5.18 -9.33 20.92
CA ASN A 48 4.10 -9.88 20.10
C ASN A 48 3.39 -8.82 19.25
N LEU A 49 3.17 -7.62 19.79
CA LEU A 49 2.56 -6.53 19.05
C LEU A 49 3.49 -5.99 17.95
N MET A 50 4.80 -5.98 18.17
CA MET A 50 5.80 -5.65 17.15
C MET A 50 5.72 -6.63 15.97
N GLU A 51 5.67 -7.93 16.26
CA GLU A 51 5.49 -8.96 15.23
C GLU A 51 4.17 -8.77 14.45
N MET A 52 3.08 -8.38 15.14
CA MET A 52 1.83 -8.04 14.46
C MET A 52 1.96 -6.83 13.53
N VAL A 53 2.69 -5.78 13.94
CA VAL A 53 2.95 -4.60 13.09
C VAL A 53 3.69 -5.00 11.83
N GLU A 54 4.74 -5.82 11.94
CA GLU A 54 5.51 -6.32 10.81
C GLU A 54 4.65 -7.17 9.86
N ASN A 55 3.87 -8.09 10.41
CA ASN A 55 2.97 -8.94 9.62
C ASN A 55 1.93 -8.12 8.83
N HIS A 56 1.30 -7.13 9.46
CA HIS A 56 0.34 -6.26 8.77
C HIS A 56 1.01 -5.35 7.74
N TRP A 57 2.27 -4.94 7.98
CA TRP A 57 3.04 -4.18 7.00
C TRP A 57 3.34 -5.03 5.75
N HIS A 58 3.77 -6.28 5.92
CA HIS A 58 4.01 -7.19 4.80
C HIS A 58 2.73 -7.52 4.04
N ALA A 59 1.63 -7.83 4.74
CA ALA A 59 0.33 -8.05 4.11
C ALA A 59 -0.12 -6.81 3.31
N TYR A 60 0.10 -5.60 3.83
CA TYR A 60 -0.16 -4.36 3.10
C TYR A 60 0.68 -4.26 1.81
N LEU A 61 1.97 -4.60 1.86
CA LEU A 61 2.84 -4.57 0.68
C LEU A 61 2.41 -5.60 -0.37
N ASP A 62 1.91 -6.76 0.02
CA ASP A 62 1.36 -7.77 -0.90
C ASP A 62 0.10 -7.24 -1.61
N VAL A 63 -0.79 -6.57 -0.87
CA VAL A 63 -1.96 -5.91 -1.47
C VAL A 63 -1.53 -4.80 -2.43
N MET A 64 -0.49 -4.04 -2.09
CA MET A 64 0.09 -3.03 -2.98
C MET A 64 0.67 -3.66 -4.24
N HIS A 65 1.34 -4.81 -4.14
CA HIS A 65 1.81 -5.56 -5.30
C HIS A 65 0.63 -5.94 -6.20
N MET A 66 -0.45 -6.50 -5.64
CA MET A 66 -1.66 -6.82 -6.41
C MET A 66 -2.25 -5.58 -7.10
N ILE A 67 -2.32 -4.43 -6.42
CA ILE A 67 -2.76 -3.16 -7.01
C ILE A 67 -1.87 -2.79 -8.21
N THR A 68 -0.54 -2.91 -8.09
CA THR A 68 0.37 -2.59 -9.21
C THR A 68 0.25 -3.53 -10.40
N MET A 69 -0.11 -4.80 -10.16
CA MET A 69 -0.38 -5.77 -11.23
C MET A 69 -1.64 -5.43 -12.05
N HIS A 70 -2.54 -4.63 -11.48
CA HIS A 70 -3.77 -4.18 -12.14
C HIS A 70 -3.71 -2.73 -12.61
N ASP A 71 -2.92 -1.86 -11.96
CA ASP A 71 -2.76 -0.43 -12.25
C ASP A 71 -1.31 -0.08 -12.64
N ASP A 72 -1.03 -0.11 -13.94
CA ASP A 72 0.27 0.26 -14.51
C ASP A 72 0.74 1.66 -14.08
N ALA A 73 -0.18 2.61 -13.88
CA ALA A 73 0.18 3.95 -13.43
C ALA A 73 0.66 3.95 -11.99
N MET A 74 0.10 3.07 -11.14
CA MET A 74 0.62 2.84 -9.80
C MET A 74 1.99 2.17 -9.85
N ALA A 75 2.16 1.13 -10.66
CA ALA A 75 3.45 0.45 -10.82
C ALA A 75 4.57 1.44 -11.21
N ASN A 76 4.27 2.34 -12.16
CA ASN A 76 5.20 3.40 -12.56
C ASN A 76 5.50 4.40 -11.44
N ALA A 77 4.50 4.78 -10.65
CA ALA A 77 4.70 5.65 -9.49
C ALA A 77 5.60 4.98 -8.45
N MET A 78 5.40 3.71 -8.13
CA MET A 78 6.24 2.95 -7.19
C MET A 78 7.69 2.83 -7.69
N ASN A 79 7.87 2.51 -8.98
CA ASN A 79 9.19 2.43 -9.60
C ASN A 79 9.97 3.75 -9.54
N LYS A 80 9.29 4.91 -9.67
CA LYS A 80 9.91 6.24 -9.58
C LYS A 80 10.61 6.47 -8.24
N TYR A 81 10.10 5.88 -7.16
CA TYR A 81 10.70 5.99 -5.82
C TYR A 81 11.69 4.86 -5.49
N GLY A 82 12.05 4.03 -6.48
CA GLY A 82 13.02 2.94 -6.32
C GLY A 82 12.45 1.69 -5.69
N MET A 83 11.12 1.58 -5.57
CA MET A 83 10.49 0.36 -5.07
C MET A 83 10.44 -0.69 -6.17
N LYS A 84 11.34 -1.67 -6.08
CA LYS A 84 11.09 -2.96 -6.73
C LYS A 84 10.09 -3.69 -5.85
N MET A 85 8.89 -3.94 -6.38
CA MET A 85 7.93 -4.82 -5.72
C MET A 85 8.61 -6.18 -5.54
N ARG A 86 8.69 -6.66 -4.29
CA ARG A 86 9.28 -7.96 -3.94
C ARG A 86 8.65 -9.04 -4.83
N ASP A 87 9.49 -9.84 -5.47
CA ASP A 87 9.03 -11.13 -6.02
C ASP A 87 8.83 -12.07 -4.82
N ALA A 88 7.86 -12.99 -4.93
CA ALA A 88 7.42 -13.87 -3.83
C ALA A 88 8.51 -14.77 -3.20
N ASP A 89 9.74 -14.75 -3.74
CA ASP A 89 10.88 -15.54 -3.29
C ASP A 89 11.80 -14.80 -2.28
N ASP A 90 11.61 -13.49 -2.06
CA ASP A 90 12.48 -12.68 -1.18
C ASP A 90 11.97 -12.58 0.28
N LEU A 91 11.36 -13.64 0.83
CA LEU A 91 10.67 -13.63 2.14
C LEU A 91 11.59 -13.63 3.37
N GLU A 92 12.90 -13.71 3.20
CA GLU A 92 13.87 -13.84 4.31
C GLU A 92 14.78 -12.59 4.34
N ASP A 93 15.04 -12.07 5.54
CA ASP A 93 16.04 -11.02 5.85
C ASP A 93 15.64 -9.54 5.73
N ALA A 94 14.56 -9.12 6.40
CA ALA A 94 14.48 -7.74 6.86
C ALA A 94 13.92 -7.68 8.28
N ASP A 95 14.79 -7.85 9.27
CA ASP A 95 14.52 -7.40 10.64
C ASP A 95 14.25 -5.89 10.59
N CYS A 96 12.98 -5.49 10.50
CA CYS A 96 12.57 -4.09 10.48
C CYS A 96 12.77 -3.52 11.88
N GLN A 97 13.94 -2.92 12.14
CA GLN A 97 14.10 -2.10 13.33
C GLN A 97 13.47 -0.73 13.08
N PHE A 98 12.26 -0.53 13.61
CA PHE A 98 11.54 0.74 13.58
C PHE A 98 12.29 1.79 14.42
N ASP A 99 13.35 2.38 13.86
CA ASP A 99 14.19 3.37 14.55
C ASP A 99 13.60 4.80 14.46
N LEU A 100 12.40 4.94 13.88
CA LEU A 100 11.64 6.18 13.85
C LEU A 100 10.82 6.40 15.12
N SER A 101 10.60 7.68 15.47
CA SER A 101 9.59 8.07 16.45
C SER A 101 8.23 7.48 16.05
N ALA A 102 7.65 6.65 16.93
CA ALA A 102 6.32 6.03 16.74
C ALA A 102 5.27 7.04 16.25
N VAL A 103 5.34 8.29 16.74
CA VAL A 103 4.47 9.40 16.33
C VAL A 103 4.54 9.69 14.82
N LEU A 104 5.74 9.74 14.25
CA LEU A 104 5.90 10.01 12.82
C LEU A 104 5.35 8.85 11.97
N LEU A 105 5.56 7.62 12.41
CA LEU A 105 5.02 6.43 11.76
C LEU A 105 3.48 6.44 11.79
N THR A 106 2.87 6.76 12.93
CA THR A 106 1.41 6.93 13.05
C THR A 106 0.87 7.99 12.09
N PHE A 107 1.55 9.13 11.95
CA PHE A 107 1.14 10.16 11.00
C PHE A 107 1.25 9.70 9.53
N LEU A 108 2.31 8.97 9.18
CA LEU A 108 2.48 8.41 7.83
C LEU A 108 1.40 7.38 7.51
N LEU A 109 1.06 6.51 8.46
CA LEU A 109 -0.02 5.52 8.32
C LEU A 109 -1.38 6.19 8.11
N LEU A 110 -1.71 7.19 8.94
CA LEU A 110 -2.96 7.93 8.80
C LEU A 110 -3.04 8.66 7.46
N ALA A 111 -1.92 9.20 6.96
CA ALA A 111 -1.87 9.79 5.64
C ALA A 111 -2.15 8.73 4.56
N LEU A 112 -1.51 7.55 4.65
CA LEU A 112 -1.66 6.47 3.68
C LEU A 112 -3.09 5.90 3.63
N ILE A 113 -3.70 5.68 4.81
CA ILE A 113 -5.12 5.29 4.93
C ILE A 113 -6.03 6.30 4.22
N ARG A 114 -5.82 7.60 4.43
CA ARG A 114 -6.62 8.65 3.77
C ARG A 114 -6.46 8.62 2.26
N ARG A 115 -5.25 8.34 1.75
CA ARG A 115 -4.98 8.20 0.31
C ARG A 115 -5.69 6.98 -0.28
N HIS A 116 -5.68 5.85 0.40
CA HIS A 116 -6.45 4.68 -0.03
C HIS A 116 -7.95 4.93 -0.03
N ARG A 117 -8.51 5.58 1.00
CA ARG A 117 -9.93 5.97 1.02
C ARG A 117 -10.28 6.90 -0.15
N ARG A 118 -9.37 7.82 -0.49
CA ARG A 118 -9.54 8.70 -1.64
C ARG A 118 -9.53 7.91 -2.95
N MET A 119 -8.59 6.98 -3.12
CA MET A 119 -8.55 6.12 -4.30
C MET A 119 -9.77 5.21 -4.43
N TYR A 120 -10.21 4.59 -3.34
CA TYR A 120 -11.45 3.81 -3.30
C TYR A 120 -12.63 4.62 -3.84
N TYR A 121 -12.77 5.86 -3.38
CA TYR A 121 -13.81 6.78 -3.86
C TYR A 121 -13.64 7.13 -5.35
N LEU A 122 -12.43 7.49 -5.78
CA LEU A 122 -12.15 7.85 -7.18
C LEU A 122 -12.40 6.69 -8.14
N TRP A 123 -12.07 5.45 -7.74
CA TRP A 123 -12.42 4.26 -8.51
C TRP A 123 -13.94 4.09 -8.63
N GLY A 124 -14.70 4.33 -7.57
CA GLY A 124 -16.17 4.30 -7.61
C GLY A 124 -16.80 5.35 -8.54
N LEU A 125 -16.06 6.40 -8.92
CA LEU A 125 -16.50 7.41 -9.89
C LEU A 125 -16.10 7.09 -11.34
N ARG A 126 -15.36 6.00 -11.57
CA ARG A 126 -14.93 5.61 -12.92
C ARG A 126 -16.15 5.20 -13.76
N GLY A 127 -16.38 5.91 -14.86
CA GLY A 127 -17.60 5.80 -15.67
C GLY A 127 -18.56 6.98 -15.55
N SER A 128 -18.29 7.91 -14.63
CA SER A 128 -18.97 9.22 -14.57
C SER A 128 -18.58 10.10 -15.78
N PRO A 129 -19.47 10.98 -16.28
CA PRO A 129 -19.15 11.98 -17.30
C PRO A 129 -17.94 12.86 -16.94
N MET A 130 -17.62 12.96 -15.65
CA MET A 130 -16.51 13.74 -15.12
C MET A 130 -15.21 12.94 -14.95
N SER A 131 -15.14 11.69 -15.44
CA SER A 131 -14.00 10.79 -15.22
C SER A 131 -12.65 11.38 -15.67
N ASP A 132 -12.65 12.21 -16.72
CA ASP A 132 -11.45 12.90 -17.20
C ASP A 132 -10.91 13.93 -16.22
N TYR A 133 -11.79 14.59 -15.46
CA TYR A 133 -11.39 15.56 -14.43
C TYR A 133 -10.64 14.91 -13.27
N TRP A 134 -10.97 13.65 -12.98
CA TRP A 134 -10.38 12.92 -11.86
C TRP A 134 -9.06 12.23 -12.20
N LYS A 135 -8.66 12.20 -13.48
CA LYS A 135 -7.40 11.57 -13.92
C LYS A 135 -6.18 12.18 -13.23
N GLU A 136 -6.13 13.51 -13.16
CA GLU A 136 -5.05 14.22 -12.47
C GLU A 136 -5.06 13.94 -10.97
N SER A 137 -6.23 13.93 -10.34
CA SER A 137 -6.37 13.56 -8.93
C SER A 137 -5.84 12.14 -8.68
N MET A 138 -6.21 11.15 -9.50
CA MET A 138 -5.71 9.78 -9.36
C MET A 138 -4.20 9.69 -9.57
N ALA A 139 -3.63 10.44 -10.50
CA ALA A 139 -2.18 10.49 -10.69
C ALA A 139 -1.46 11.04 -9.46
N MET A 140 -1.97 12.13 -8.87
CA MET A 140 -1.44 12.69 -7.62
C MET A 140 -1.57 11.71 -6.45
N GLU A 141 -2.71 11.03 -6.31
CA GLU A 141 -2.88 10.05 -5.22
C GLU A 141 -1.87 8.89 -5.33
N ARG A 142 -1.63 8.37 -6.53
CA ARG A 142 -0.60 7.33 -6.80
C ARG A 142 0.80 7.79 -6.40
N ASP A 143 1.20 8.98 -6.83
CA ASP A 143 2.53 9.53 -6.52
C ASP A 143 2.69 9.76 -5.01
N HIS A 144 1.66 10.29 -4.35
CA HIS A 144 1.67 10.48 -2.90
C HIS A 144 1.73 9.16 -2.13
N MET A 145 0.97 8.14 -2.53
CA MET A 145 1.05 6.82 -1.90
C MET A 145 2.46 6.25 -2.06
N ALA A 146 3.01 6.25 -3.28
CA ALA A 146 4.36 5.76 -3.53
C ALA A 146 5.42 6.48 -2.69
N ASN A 147 5.33 7.80 -2.58
CA ASN A 147 6.23 8.60 -1.76
C ASN A 147 6.09 8.28 -0.26
N LEU A 148 4.86 8.13 0.25
CA LEU A 148 4.61 7.79 1.65
C LEU A 148 5.14 6.40 2.01
N ILE A 149 4.89 5.40 1.16
CA ILE A 149 5.44 4.06 1.35
C ILE A 149 6.97 4.11 1.30
N ALA A 150 7.56 4.95 0.45
CA ALA A 150 9.03 5.10 0.38
C ALA A 150 9.61 5.77 1.62
N MET A 151 8.90 6.75 2.20
CA MET A 151 9.28 7.32 3.48
C MET A 151 9.19 6.28 4.60
N MET A 152 8.16 5.44 4.60
CA MET A 152 8.01 4.36 5.57
C MET A 152 9.10 3.29 5.39
N GLN A 153 9.36 2.79 4.19
CA GLN A 153 10.42 1.80 3.94
C GLN A 153 11.85 2.29 4.21
N ARG A 154 12.10 3.60 4.12
CA ARG A 154 13.40 4.18 4.51
C ARG A 154 13.50 4.44 6.02
N ALA A 155 12.36 4.42 6.69
CA ALA A 155 12.23 4.58 8.13
C ALA A 155 12.18 3.24 8.88
N LEU A 156 11.95 2.15 8.15
CA LEU A 156 12.00 0.74 8.56
C LEU A 156 13.34 0.14 8.13
#